data_AF-A0A0B8NE14-F1
#
_entry.id   AF-A0A0B8NE14-F1
#
_cell.length_a   1.000
_cell.length_b   1.000
_cell.length_c   1.000
_cell.angle_alpha   90.00
_cell.angle_beta   90.00
_cell.angle_gamma   90.00
#
_symmetry.space_group_name_H-M   'P 1'
#
loop_
_entity.id
_entity.type
_entity.pdbx_description
1 polymer ?
#
loop_
_entity_poly.entity_id
_entity_poly.type
_entity_poly.pdbx_seq_one_letter_code
_entity_poly.pdbx_strand_id
1 'polypeptide(L)'
;MSDNHNEPILPIPSELYTEIGKVEDRVRELRRDVRRLRNRYAELRQSPQSLRVDNLGKPMEPREAVEAAYQALDAAEFNLDDTSEAIGWAHGAGSRLSLTDAAAEHREQLLAQRQRSPIERTR
;
A
#
# COMPACT_ATOMS: atom_id res chain seq x y z
N MET A 1 5.61 27.73 31.68
CA MET A 1 6.58 26.73 31.18
C MET A 1 5.77 25.78 30.32
N SER A 2 5.90 25.90 29.01
CA SER A 2 5.03 25.19 28.06
C SER A 2 5.44 23.73 28.00
N ASP A 3 4.47 22.84 28.20
CA ASP A 3 4.61 21.39 28.07
C ASP A 3 5.18 21.02 26.69
N ASN A 4 6.49 20.73 26.65
CA ASN A 4 7.19 20.19 25.48
C ASN A 4 6.85 18.72 25.19
N HIS A 5 5.81 18.16 25.84
CA HIS A 5 5.50 16.74 25.80
C HIS A 5 4.90 16.24 24.47
N ASN A 6 4.68 17.12 23.49
CA ASN A 6 3.99 16.76 22.26
C ASN A 6 4.79 17.00 20.96
N GLU A 7 6.10 17.21 21.05
CA GLU A 7 6.92 17.33 19.84
C GLU A 7 7.00 15.96 19.11
N PRO A 8 6.75 15.91 17.79
CA PRO A 8 6.74 14.66 17.03
C PRO A 8 8.15 14.08 16.91
N ILE A 9 8.27 12.79 17.20
CA ILE A 9 9.52 12.03 16.98
C ILE A 9 9.60 11.71 15.50
N LEU A 10 10.63 12.23 14.84
CA LEU A 10 10.83 11.99 13.41
C LEU A 10 11.11 10.49 13.14
N PRO A 11 10.52 9.92 12.07
CA PRO A 11 10.85 8.57 11.62
C PRO A 11 12.28 8.52 11.07
N ILE A 12 12.90 7.35 11.11
CA ILE A 12 14.23 7.16 10.50
C ILE A 12 14.04 6.92 9.00
N PRO A 13 14.66 7.71 8.11
CA PRO A 13 14.48 7.56 6.68
C PRO A 13 14.83 6.17 6.12
N SER A 14 15.84 5.48 6.69
CA SER A 14 16.21 4.11 6.29
C SER A 14 15.15 3.06 6.65
N GLU A 15 14.39 3.28 7.73
CA GLU A 15 13.24 2.45 8.08
C GLU A 15 12.12 2.66 7.06
N LEU A 16 11.80 3.92 6.73
CA LEU A 16 10.80 4.25 5.71
C LEU A 16 11.19 3.69 4.33
N TYR A 17 12.46 3.79 3.94
CA TYR A 17 13.00 3.17 2.73
C TYR A 17 12.71 1.66 2.69
N THR A 18 12.98 0.97 3.79
CA THR A 18 12.71 -0.47 3.91
C THR A 18 11.21 -0.78 3.84
N GLU A 19 10.37 0.06 4.43
CA GLU A 19 8.92 -0.09 4.35
C GLU A 19 8.40 0.09 2.92
N ILE A 20 8.89 1.09 2.19
CA ILE A 20 8.53 1.31 0.78
C ILE A 20 8.91 0.08 -0.06
N GLY A 21 10.09 -0.51 0.15
CA GLY A 21 10.50 -1.74 -0.53
C GLY A 21 9.53 -2.90 -0.31
N LYS A 22 8.99 -3.06 0.90
CA LYS A 22 7.95 -4.08 1.19
C LYS A 22 6.64 -3.80 0.44
N VAL A 23 6.27 -2.52 0.28
CA VAL A 23 5.08 -2.16 -0.50
C VAL A 23 5.31 -2.45 -1.98
N GLU A 24 6.50 -2.16 -2.51
CA GLU A 24 6.88 -2.47 -3.90
C GLU A 24 6.72 -3.97 -4.20
N ASP A 25 7.22 -4.83 -3.31
CA ASP A 25 7.10 -6.28 -3.46
C ASP A 25 5.63 -6.75 -3.45
N ARG A 26 4.80 -6.21 -2.54
CA ARG A 26 3.36 -6.51 -2.47
C ARG A 26 2.62 -6.07 -3.73
N VAL A 27 2.95 -4.91 -4.28
CA VAL A 27 2.35 -4.42 -5.54
C VAL A 27 2.74 -5.34 -6.70
N ARG A 28 3.99 -5.80 -6.74
CA ARG A 28 4.47 -6.76 -7.74
C ARG A 28 3.73 -8.10 -7.65
N GLU A 29 3.48 -8.60 -6.45
CA GLU A 29 2.68 -9.81 -6.22
C GLU A 29 1.22 -9.62 -6.67
N LEU A 30 0.58 -8.53 -6.24
CA LEU A 30 -0.80 -8.22 -6.60
C LEU A 30 -0.96 -8.09 -8.13
N ARG A 31 0.00 -7.48 -8.83
CA ARG A 31 0.00 -7.40 -10.29
C ARG A 31 -0.02 -8.77 -10.95
N ARG A 32 0.78 -9.73 -10.45
CA ARG A 32 0.78 -11.11 -10.97
C ARG A 32 -0.58 -11.78 -10.77
N ASP A 33 -1.18 -11.59 -9.60
CA ASP A 33 -2.49 -12.15 -9.27
C ASP A 33 -3.61 -11.55 -10.13
N VAL A 34 -3.64 -10.23 -10.31
CA VAL A 34 -4.59 -9.53 -11.17
C VAL A 34 -4.43 -9.99 -12.62
N ARG A 35 -3.21 -10.05 -13.16
CA ARG A 35 -2.96 -10.55 -14.52
C ARG A 35 -3.43 -11.99 -14.69
N ARG A 36 -3.19 -12.86 -13.70
CA ARG A 36 -3.67 -14.25 -13.73
C ARG A 36 -5.20 -14.30 -13.77
N LEU A 37 -5.89 -13.50 -12.95
CA LEU A 37 -7.36 -13.44 -12.95
C LEU A 37 -7.89 -12.89 -14.27
N ARG A 38 -7.31 -11.81 -14.78
CA ARG A 38 -7.67 -11.20 -16.06
C ARG A 38 -7.63 -12.22 -17.20
N ASN A 39 -6.55 -12.99 -17.29
CA ASN A 39 -6.41 -14.05 -18.29
C ASN A 39 -7.50 -15.12 -18.18
N ARG A 40 -7.84 -15.55 -16.96
CA ARG A 40 -8.93 -16.51 -16.74
C ARG A 40 -10.29 -15.94 -17.15
N TYR A 41 -10.56 -14.65 -16.89
CA TYR A 41 -11.77 -14.01 -17.38
C TYR A 41 -11.77 -13.84 -18.90
N ALA A 42 -10.60 -13.63 -19.52
CA ALA A 42 -10.47 -13.61 -20.98
C ALA A 42 -10.84 -14.96 -21.61
N GLU A 43 -10.50 -16.07 -20.96
CA GLU A 43 -10.92 -17.42 -21.37
C GLU A 43 -12.44 -17.59 -21.25
N LEU A 44 -13.03 -17.23 -20.10
CA LEU A 44 -14.48 -17.30 -19.89
C LEU A 44 -15.28 -16.47 -20.90
N ARG A 45 -14.74 -15.31 -21.28
CA ARG A 45 -15.32 -14.41 -22.29
C ARG A 45 -15.43 -15.04 -23.68
N GLN A 46 -14.65 -16.09 -23.98
CA GLN A 46 -14.78 -16.84 -25.23
C GLN A 46 -15.97 -17.80 -25.24
N SER A 47 -16.61 -18.03 -24.09
CA SER A 47 -17.74 -18.97 -23.96
C SER A 47 -18.82 -18.48 -22.98
N PRO A 48 -19.36 -17.26 -23.16
CA PRO A 48 -20.33 -16.67 -22.24
C PRO A 48 -21.63 -17.48 -22.12
N GLN A 49 -21.99 -18.24 -23.15
CA GLN A 49 -23.14 -19.15 -23.13
C GLN A 49 -23.02 -20.30 -22.11
N SER A 50 -21.81 -20.57 -21.62
CA SER A 50 -21.55 -21.56 -20.57
C SER A 50 -21.67 -20.98 -19.16
N LEU A 51 -21.97 -19.68 -19.05
CA LEU A 51 -22.04 -18.95 -17.80
C LEU A 51 -23.51 -18.69 -17.42
N ARG A 52 -23.75 -18.63 -16.12
CA ARG A 52 -25.02 -18.21 -15.54
C ARG A 52 -24.73 -17.12 -14.51
N VAL A 53 -25.51 -16.05 -14.52
CA VAL A 53 -25.55 -15.06 -13.45
C VAL A 53 -26.63 -15.44 -12.43
N ASP A 54 -26.44 -15.07 -11.18
CA ASP A 54 -27.55 -15.11 -10.22
C ASP A 54 -28.49 -13.91 -10.44
N ASN A 55 -29.55 -13.84 -9.63
CA ASN A 55 -30.53 -12.75 -9.67
C ASN A 55 -30.28 -11.73 -8.54
N LEU A 56 -29.08 -11.67 -7.97
CA LEU A 56 -28.75 -10.73 -6.90
C LEU A 56 -28.36 -9.38 -7.52
N GLY A 57 -29.14 -8.35 -7.23
CA GLY A 57 -28.90 -7.00 -7.73
C GLY A 57 -29.55 -6.72 -9.09
N LYS A 58 -28.92 -5.84 -9.88
CA LYS A 58 -29.46 -5.43 -11.19
C LYS A 58 -29.34 -6.61 -12.18
N PRO A 59 -30.40 -6.95 -12.93
CA PRO A 59 -30.31 -7.94 -13.99
C PRO A 59 -29.17 -7.64 -14.97
N MET A 60 -28.39 -8.65 -15.30
CA MET A 60 -27.20 -8.56 -16.13
C MET A 60 -27.05 -9.84 -16.94
N GLU A 61 -26.72 -9.74 -18.22
CA GLU A 61 -26.47 -10.93 -19.03
C GLU A 61 -25.11 -11.56 -18.68
N PRO A 62 -24.92 -12.89 -18.75
CA PRO A 62 -23.64 -13.52 -18.44
C PRO A 62 -22.46 -12.98 -19.25
N ARG A 63 -22.71 -12.59 -20.51
CA ARG A 63 -21.72 -11.91 -21.36
C ARG A 63 -21.33 -10.53 -20.82
N GLU A 64 -22.29 -9.77 -20.34
CA GLU A 64 -22.04 -8.45 -19.75
C GLU A 64 -21.24 -8.59 -18.45
N ALA A 65 -21.59 -9.56 -17.61
CA ALA A 65 -20.90 -9.83 -16.36
C ALA A 65 -19.43 -10.22 -16.55
N VAL A 66 -19.13 -11.14 -17.48
CA VAL A 66 -17.75 -11.58 -17.74
C VAL A 66 -16.91 -10.48 -18.38
N GLU A 67 -17.50 -9.67 -19.27
CA GLU A 67 -16.81 -8.52 -19.88
C GLU A 67 -16.52 -7.44 -18.85
N ALA A 68 -17.48 -7.10 -17.98
CA ALA A 68 -17.29 -6.13 -16.91
C ALA A 68 -16.16 -6.56 -15.95
N ALA A 69 -16.13 -7.84 -15.56
CA ALA A 69 -15.07 -8.38 -14.72
C ALA A 69 -13.69 -8.32 -15.42
N TYR A 70 -13.63 -8.70 -16.70
CA TYR A 70 -12.40 -8.60 -17.49
C TYR A 70 -11.90 -7.15 -17.57
N GLN A 71 -12.76 -6.20 -17.90
CA GLN A 71 -12.41 -4.78 -18.03
C GLN A 71 -11.98 -4.16 -16.69
N ALA A 72 -12.65 -4.51 -15.60
CA ALA A 72 -12.25 -4.06 -14.26
C ALA A 72 -10.86 -4.56 -13.87
N LEU A 73 -10.52 -5.82 -14.21
CA LEU A 73 -9.19 -6.38 -13.96
C LEU A 73 -8.12 -5.79 -14.90
N ASP A 74 -8.47 -5.48 -16.14
CA ASP A 74 -7.61 -4.78 -17.10
C ASP A 74 -7.24 -3.37 -16.59
N ALA A 75 -8.24 -2.61 -16.12
CA ALA A 75 -8.04 -1.32 -15.49
C ALA A 75 -7.23 -1.41 -14.18
N ALA A 76 -7.48 -2.45 -13.37
CA ALA A 76 -6.70 -2.68 -12.15
C ALA A 76 -5.23 -3.00 -12.47
N GLU A 77 -4.95 -3.78 -13.51
CA GLU A 77 -3.58 -4.04 -13.99
C GLU A 77 -2.89 -2.72 -14.39
N PHE A 78 -3.57 -1.87 -15.16
CA PHE A 78 -3.06 -0.56 -15.54
C PHE A 78 -2.73 0.32 -14.33
N ASN A 79 -3.66 0.44 -13.37
CA ASN A 79 -3.44 1.24 -12.16
C ASN A 79 -2.28 0.71 -11.30
N LEU A 80 -2.06 -0.61 -11.28
CA LEU A 80 -0.94 -1.22 -10.56
C LEU A 80 0.40 -0.91 -11.23
N ASP A 81 0.45 -0.72 -12.55
CA ASP A 81 1.65 -0.30 -13.26
C ASP A 81 2.02 1.14 -12.87
N ASP A 82 1.06 2.07 -12.90
CA ASP A 82 1.25 3.45 -12.44
C ASP A 82 1.67 3.50 -10.96
N THR A 83 1.02 2.69 -10.12
CA THR A 83 1.33 2.59 -8.69
C THR A 83 2.76 2.07 -8.48
N SER A 84 3.18 1.08 -9.25
CA SER A 84 4.54 0.53 -9.19
C SER A 84 5.59 1.58 -9.57
N GLU A 85 5.32 2.40 -10.58
CA GLU A 85 6.22 3.49 -10.99
C GLU A 85 6.35 4.54 -9.88
N ALA A 86 5.23 5.01 -9.33
CA ALA A 86 5.22 6.02 -8.28
C ALA A 86 5.95 5.53 -7.01
N ILE A 87 5.74 4.27 -6.62
CA ILE A 87 6.44 3.65 -5.49
C ILE A 87 7.93 3.51 -5.77
N GLY A 88 8.32 3.07 -6.97
CA GLY A 88 9.72 2.97 -7.37
C GLY A 88 10.43 4.32 -7.29
N TRP A 89 9.77 5.39 -7.73
CA TRP A 89 10.28 6.76 -7.58
C TRP A 89 10.44 7.15 -6.11
N ALA A 90 9.42 6.91 -5.28
CA ALA A 90 9.47 7.21 -3.85
C ALA A 90 10.59 6.41 -3.13
N HIS A 91 10.78 5.15 -3.52
CA HIS A 91 11.83 4.28 -3.00
C HIS A 91 13.23 4.84 -3.34
N GLY A 92 13.43 5.23 -4.61
CA GLY A 92 14.65 5.87 -5.07
C GLY A 92 14.94 7.20 -4.38
N ALA A 93 13.93 8.06 -4.24
CA ALA A 93 14.07 9.33 -3.52
C ALA A 93 14.36 9.12 -2.03
N GLY A 94 13.63 8.20 -1.37
CA GLY A 94 13.80 7.86 0.04
C GLY A 94 15.19 7.32 0.37
N SER A 95 15.81 6.57 -0.55
CA SER A 95 17.19 6.06 -0.38
C SER A 95 18.25 7.15 -0.20
N ARG A 96 17.92 8.39 -0.58
CA ARG A 96 18.81 9.56 -0.53
C ARG A 96 18.60 10.41 0.72
N LEU A 97 17.64 10.05 1.57
CA LEU A 97 17.31 10.79 2.77
C LEU A 97 18.09 10.23 3.97
N SER A 98 18.62 11.14 4.78
CA SER A 98 19.13 10.87 6.11
C SER A 98 18.67 11.99 7.03
N LEU A 99 18.57 11.72 8.33
CA LEU A 99 18.47 12.81 9.30
C LEU A 99 19.79 13.58 9.31
N THR A 100 19.72 14.87 9.62
CA THR A 100 20.92 15.63 10.01
C THR A 100 21.34 15.20 11.42
N ASP A 101 22.61 15.41 11.76
CA ASP A 101 23.13 15.06 13.08
C ASP A 101 22.30 15.70 14.21
N ALA A 102 21.99 17.00 14.09
CA ALA A 102 21.15 17.71 15.06
C ALA A 102 19.73 17.12 15.18
N ALA A 103 19.13 16.68 14.07
CA ALA A 103 17.80 16.07 14.10
C ALA A 103 17.84 14.65 14.69
N ALA A 104 18.91 13.89 14.47
CA ALA A 104 19.12 12.58 15.06
C ALA A 104 19.33 12.69 16.58
N GLU A 105 20.18 13.61 17.03
CA GLU A 105 20.41 13.89 18.45
C GLU A 105 19.12 14.34 19.17
N HIS A 106 18.37 15.27 18.57
CA HIS A 106 17.09 15.73 19.13
C HIS A 106 16.08 14.59 19.28
N ARG A 107 16.00 13.73 18.25
CA ARG A 107 15.15 12.53 18.27
C ARG A 107 15.52 11.59 19.43
N GLU A 108 16.81 11.34 19.65
CA GLU A 108 17.28 10.49 20.75
C GLU A 108 16.95 11.08 22.12
N GLN A 109 17.08 12.40 22.28
CA GLN A 109 16.69 13.10 23.50
C GLN A 109 15.18 12.93 23.79
N LEU A 110 14.32 13.12 22.79
CA LEU A 110 12.87 12.93 22.93
C LEU A 110 12.51 11.48 23.31
N LEU A 111 13.18 10.50 22.70
CA LEU A 111 13.00 9.08 23.05
C LEU A 111 13.43 8.78 24.49
N ALA A 112 14.59 9.29 24.91
CA ALA A 112 15.09 9.09 26.26
C ALA A 112 14.17 9.74 27.32
N GLN A 113 13.62 10.92 27.02
CA GLN A 113 12.65 11.59 27.89
C GLN A 113 11.36 10.79 28.03
N ARG A 114 10.81 10.26 26.91
CA ARG A 114 9.59 9.42 26.95
C ARG A 114 9.80 8.12 27.72
N GLN A 115 10.97 7.49 27.61
CA GLN A 115 11.29 6.27 28.36
C GLN A 115 11.49 6.54 29.87
N ARG A 116 11.90 7.76 30.24
CA ARG A 116 12.20 8.15 31.61
C ARG A 116 11.00 8.60 32.42
N SER A 117 9.83 8.86 31.84
CA SER A 117 8.60 9.20 32.58
C SER A 117 7.93 7.92 33.09
N PRO A 118 8.19 7.47 34.34
CA PRO A 118 7.56 6.28 34.86
C PRO A 118 6.20 6.73 35.40
N ILE A 119 5.16 5.98 35.05
CA ILE A 119 3.81 6.09 35.62
C ILE A 119 3.94 6.31 37.14
N GLU A 120 3.47 7.46 37.61
CA GLU A 120 3.25 7.70 39.04
C GLU A 120 2.34 6.57 39.54
N ARG A 121 2.93 5.60 40.25
CA ARG A 121 2.21 4.61 41.05
C ARG A 121 1.55 5.37 42.19
N THR A 122 0.33 5.87 41.98
CA THR A 122 -0.55 6.32 43.04
C THR A 122 -0.87 5.12 43.94
N ARG A 123 -0.36 5.23 45.18
CA ARG A 123 -0.72 4.41 46.33
C ARG A 123 -2.03 4.91 46.94
#